data_AF-A0A4R4MK25-F1
#
_entry.id   AF-A0A4R4MK25-F1
#
_cell.length_a   1.000
_cell.length_b   1.000
_cell.length_c   1.000
_cell.angle_alpha   90.00
_cell.angle_beta   90.00
_cell.angle_gamma   90.00
#
_symmetry.space_group_name_H-M   'P 1'
#
loop_
_entity.id
_entity.type
_entity.pdbx_description
1 polymer ?
#
loop_
_entity_poly.entity_id
_entity_poly.type
_entity_poly.pdbx_seq_one_letter_code
_entity_poly.pdbx_strand_id
1 'polypeptide(L)'
;MSSQRLLRLGARTAEVEALYVRVLEAPDRRSEERRLAELAEAAARLAATARAAAGPRRAPHRRTANPRPAGRSRLERRMIRVRRTTDWIIERAAGDPR
;
A
#
# COMPACT_ATOMS: atom_id res chain seq x y z
N MET A 1 7.36 -20.32 -9.62
CA MET A 1 7.43 -18.92 -10.13
C MET A 1 6.70 -17.87 -9.26
N SER A 2 5.87 -18.25 -8.28
CA SER A 2 5.16 -17.32 -7.37
C SER A 2 6.08 -16.61 -6.37
N SER A 3 7.10 -17.29 -5.83
CA SER A 3 7.98 -16.75 -4.78
C SER A 3 8.81 -15.55 -5.26
N GLN A 4 9.31 -15.58 -6.50
CA GLN A 4 10.08 -14.46 -7.06
C GLN A 4 9.22 -13.21 -7.28
N ARG A 5 7.93 -13.37 -7.60
CA ARG A 5 6.99 -12.24 -7.71
C ARG A 5 6.70 -11.63 -6.34
N LEU A 6 6.52 -12.46 -5.32
CA LEU A 6 6.32 -12.01 -3.93
C LEU A 6 7.56 -11.31 -3.38
N LEU A 7 8.77 -11.82 -3.65
CA LEU A 7 10.02 -11.17 -3.27
C LEU A 7 10.19 -9.80 -3.93
N ARG A 8 9.91 -9.69 -5.23
CA ARG A 8 9.91 -8.39 -5.94
C ARG A 8 8.87 -7.44 -5.37
N LEU A 9 7.68 -7.92 -5.03
CA LEU A 9 6.65 -7.10 -4.42
C LEU A 9 7.11 -6.57 -3.05
N GLY A 10 7.66 -7.43 -2.20
CA GLY A 10 8.22 -7.04 -0.90
C GLY A 10 9.35 -6.01 -1.01
N ALA A 11 10.28 -6.21 -1.94
CA ALA A 11 11.36 -5.26 -2.18
C ALA A 11 10.84 -3.87 -2.63
N ARG A 12 9.81 -3.84 -3.49
CA ARG A 12 9.19 -2.58 -3.91
C ARG A 12 8.40 -1.91 -2.80
N THR A 13 7.79 -2.67 -1.89
CA THR A 13 7.14 -2.11 -0.70
C THR A 13 8.17 -1.45 0.22
N ALA A 14 9.29 -2.13 0.51
CA ALA A 14 10.36 -1.57 1.34
C ALA A 14 11.00 -0.31 0.71
N GLU A 15 11.16 -0.27 -0.62
CA GLU A 15 11.64 0.92 -1.34
C GLU A 15 10.71 2.13 -1.12
N VAL A 16 9.40 1.94 -1.21
CA VAL A 16 8.41 3.00 -0.98
C VAL A 16 8.42 3.47 0.47
N GLU A 17 8.52 2.55 1.44
CA GLU A 17 8.63 2.89 2.87
C GLU A 17 9.89 3.73 3.16
N ALA A 18 11.04 3.33 2.61
CA ALA A 18 12.29 4.06 2.77
C ALA A 18 12.25 5.47 2.15
N LEU A 19 11.63 5.62 0.97
CA LEU A 19 11.45 6.93 0.33
C LEU A 19 10.49 7.82 1.11
N TYR A 20 9.45 7.25 1.73
CA TYR A 20 8.54 8.01 2.58
C TYR A 20 9.26 8.60 3.80
N VAL A 21 10.11 7.83 4.48
CA VAL A 21 10.95 8.33 5.58
C VAL A 21 11.82 9.49 5.10
N ARG A 22 12.44 9.37 3.92
CA ARG A 22 13.23 10.46 3.34
C ARG A 22 12.40 11.71 3.09
N VAL A 23 11.15 11.61 2.62
CA VAL A 23 10.30 12.79 2.47
C VAL A 23 10.10 13.50 3.81
N LEU A 24 9.86 12.75 4.88
CA LEU A 24 9.69 13.31 6.24
C LEU A 24 10.97 13.98 6.77
N GLU A 25 12.15 13.50 6.37
CA GLU A 25 13.46 14.04 6.76
C GLU A 25 13.96 15.14 5.80
N ALA A 26 13.10 15.72 4.96
CA ALA A 26 13.50 16.78 4.03
C ALA A 26 13.81 18.09 4.79
N PRO A 27 15.01 18.68 4.63
CA PRO A 27 15.40 19.90 5.35
C PRO A 27 14.76 21.16 4.76
N ASP A 28 14.27 21.12 3.52
CA ASP A 28 13.72 22.25 2.81
C ASP A 28 12.65 21.84 1.79
N ARG A 29 11.80 22.80 1.41
CA ARG A 29 10.68 22.65 0.48
C ARG A 29 11.08 22.05 -0.87
N ARG A 30 12.23 22.46 -1.44
CA ARG A 30 12.68 21.99 -2.75
C ARG A 30 13.19 20.56 -2.67
N SER A 31 13.80 20.18 -1.56
CA SER A 31 14.19 18.80 -1.28
C SER A 31 12.98 17.91 -1.00
N GLU A 32 11.96 18.42 -0.30
CA GLU A 32 10.67 17.74 -0.10
C GLU A 32 9.99 17.43 -1.43
N GLU A 33 9.83 18.44 -2.31
CA GLU A 33 9.20 18.30 -3.62
C GLU A 33 9.93 17.28 -4.52
N ARG A 34 11.26 17.28 -4.51
CA ARG A 34 12.07 16.28 -5.24
C ARG A 34 11.85 14.87 -4.69
N ARG A 35 11.91 14.69 -3.37
CA ARG A 35 11.70 13.39 -2.72
C ARG A 35 10.27 12.87 -2.91
N LEU A 36 9.27 13.76 -2.94
CA LEU A 36 7.89 13.42 -3.27
C LEU A 36 7.75 12.91 -4.71
N ALA A 37 8.45 13.51 -5.67
CA ALA A 37 8.47 13.02 -7.05
C ALA A 37 9.09 11.60 -7.13
N GLU A 38 10.22 11.37 -6.47
CA GLU A 38 10.86 10.05 -6.39
C GLU A 38 9.94 9.00 -5.75
N LEU A 39 9.24 9.37 -4.66
CA LEU A 39 8.26 8.53 -4.00
C LEU A 39 7.09 8.17 -4.93
N ALA A 40 6.58 9.14 -5.68
CA ALA A 40 5.48 8.91 -6.63
C ALA A 40 5.88 7.91 -7.72
N GLU A 41 7.09 8.01 -8.26
CA GLU A 41 7.61 7.06 -9.25
C GLU A 41 7.77 5.65 -8.66
N ALA A 42 8.31 5.55 -7.44
CA ALA A 42 8.45 4.26 -6.75
C ALA A 42 7.10 3.61 -6.47
N ALA A 43 6.10 4.39 -6.03
CA ALA A 43 4.74 3.93 -5.84
C ALA A 43 4.11 3.43 -7.15
N ALA A 44 4.37 4.11 -8.27
CA ALA A 44 3.90 3.66 -9.59
C ALA A 44 4.52 2.31 -9.99
N ARG A 45 5.82 2.11 -9.73
CA ARG A 45 6.52 0.82 -9.97
C ARG A 45 5.96 -0.30 -9.08
N LEU A 46 5.69 -0.02 -7.80
CA LEU A 46 5.04 -0.96 -6.88
C LEU A 46 3.66 -1.36 -7.40
N ALA A 47 2.83 -0.38 -7.79
CA ALA A 47 1.50 -0.64 -8.33
C ALA A 47 1.54 -1.52 -9.59
N ALA A 48 2.48 -1.27 -10.50
CA ALA A 48 2.68 -2.10 -11.69
C ALA A 48 3.08 -3.55 -11.32
N THR A 49 3.98 -3.71 -10.34
CA THR A 49 4.42 -5.01 -9.83
C THR A 49 3.26 -5.78 -9.19
N ALA A 50 2.44 -5.11 -8.37
CA ALA A 50 1.26 -5.70 -7.75
C ALA A 50 0.22 -6.16 -8.79
N ARG A 51 -0.03 -5.35 -9.82
CA ARG A 51 -0.91 -5.72 -10.94
C ARG A 51 -0.40 -6.95 -11.69
N ALA A 52 0.90 -7.02 -11.98
CA ALA A 52 1.51 -8.18 -12.63
C ALA A 52 1.45 -9.44 -11.75
N ALA A 53 1.57 -9.28 -10.43
CA ALA A 53 1.45 -10.38 -9.47
C ALA A 53 0.02 -10.92 -9.35
N ALA A 54 -1.00 -10.06 -9.44
CA ALA A 54 -2.42 -10.45 -9.40
C ALA A 54 -2.87 -11.29 -10.62
N GLY A 55 -2.08 -11.32 -11.70
CA GLY A 55 -2.40 -12.03 -12.94
C GLY A 55 -3.43 -11.30 -13.80
N PRO A 56 -3.71 -11.78 -15.03
CA PRO A 56 -4.73 -11.18 -15.88
C PRO A 56 -6.10 -11.35 -15.21
N ARG A 57 -6.74 -10.22 -14.87
CA ARG A 57 -8.17 -10.19 -14.60
C ARG A 57 -8.86 -10.78 -15.84
N ARG A 58 -9.38 -12.00 -15.74
CA ARG A 58 -10.34 -12.50 -16.73
C ARG A 58 -11.43 -11.43 -16.86
N ALA A 59 -11.65 -10.97 -18.09
CA ALA A 59 -12.70 -10.02 -18.40
C ALA A 59 -14.01 -10.48 -17.74
N PRO A 60 -14.83 -9.58 -17.17
CA PRO A 60 -16.13 -9.97 -16.66
C PRO A 60 -16.98 -10.43 -17.84
N HIS A 61 -17.13 -11.74 -17.99
CA HIS A 61 -18.12 -12.33 -18.87
C HIS A 61 -19.48 -11.79 -18.41
N ARG A 62 -20.17 -11.06 -19.31
CA ARG A 62 -21.59 -10.74 -19.15
C ARG A 62 -22.35 -12.02 -18.79
N ARG A 63 -22.67 -12.19 -17.51
CA ARG A 63 -23.76 -13.04 -17.03
C ARG A 63 -24.48 -12.25 -15.96
N THR A 64 -25.67 -11.81 -16.33
CA THR A 64 -26.76 -11.38 -15.47
C THR A 64 -26.94 -12.37 -14.32
N ALA A 65 -26.52 -12.01 -13.12
CA ALA A 65 -27.04 -12.55 -11.86
C ALA A 65 -26.51 -11.70 -10.69
N ASN A 66 -27.44 -11.20 -9.88
CA ASN A 66 -27.28 -10.49 -8.60
C ASN A 66 -25.87 -10.54 -7.95
N PRO A 67 -25.26 -9.39 -7.63
CA PRO A 67 -24.05 -9.38 -6.82
C PRO A 67 -24.41 -9.75 -5.38
N ARG A 68 -24.25 -11.02 -5.02
CA ARG A 68 -24.02 -11.39 -3.62
C ARG A 68 -22.76 -10.65 -3.16
N PRO A 69 -22.76 -9.94 -2.02
CA PRO A 69 -21.57 -9.24 -1.56
C PRO A 69 -20.48 -10.27 -1.30
N ALA A 70 -19.44 -10.25 -2.15
CA ALA A 70 -18.27 -11.09 -1.97
C ALA A 70 -17.66 -10.77 -0.59
N GLY A 71 -17.70 -11.75 0.31
CA GLY A 71 -17.18 -11.59 1.67
C GLY A 71 -15.74 -11.08 1.62
N ARG A 72 -15.45 -10.07 2.46
CA ARG A 72 -14.16 -9.36 2.51
C ARG A 72 -12.98 -10.32 2.44
N SER A 73 -12.06 -10.03 1.52
CA SER A 73 -10.88 -10.87 1.30
C SER A 73 -10.03 -10.97 2.57
N ARG A 74 -9.24 -12.05 2.73
CA ARG A 74 -8.39 -12.23 3.92
C ARG A 74 -7.38 -11.09 4.09
N LEU A 75 -6.90 -10.53 2.98
CA LEU A 75 -6.00 -9.37 2.96
C LEU A 75 -6.70 -8.11 3.46
N GLU A 76 -7.92 -7.85 2.98
CA GLU A 76 -8.74 -6.71 3.40
C GLU A 76 -9.03 -6.77 4.91
N ARG A 77 -9.36 -7.96 5.44
CA ARG A 77 -9.51 -8.17 6.89
C ARG A 77 -8.21 -7.88 7.67
N ARG A 78 -7.05 -8.22 7.11
CA ARG A 78 -5.75 -7.95 7.74
C ARG A 78 -5.43 -6.45 7.72
N MET A 79 -5.65 -5.78 6.59
CA MET A 79 -5.45 -4.33 6.47
C MET A 79 -6.37 -3.54 7.41
N ILE A 80 -7.64 -3.94 7.52
CA ILE A 80 -8.59 -3.30 8.46
C ILE A 80 -8.11 -3.47 9.91
N ARG A 81 -7.58 -4.63 10.29
CA ARG A 81 -7.01 -4.82 11.64
C ARG A 81 -5.78 -3.96 11.87
N VAL A 82 -4.84 -3.98 10.94
CA VAL A 82 -3.61 -3.17 11.03
C VAL A 82 -3.97 -1.70 11.18
N ARG A 83 -4.88 -1.18 10.34
CA ARG A 83 -5.36 0.20 10.41
C ARG A 83 -5.97 0.52 11.78
N ARG A 84 -6.86 -0.33 12.30
CA ARG A 84 -7.45 -0.14 13.63
C ARG A 84 -6.41 -0.13 14.75
N THR A 85 -5.37 -0.96 14.65
CA THR A 85 -4.29 -0.96 15.63
C THR A 85 -3.47 0.32 15.56
N THR A 86 -3.17 0.81 14.35
CA THR A 86 -2.48 2.09 14.16
C THR A 86 -3.31 3.26 14.70
N ASP A 87 -4.60 3.32 14.36
CA ASP A 87 -5.52 4.37 14.83
C ASP A 87 -5.58 4.36 16.37
N TRP A 88 -5.68 3.19 17.00
CA TRP A 88 -5.69 3.06 18.47
C TRP A 88 -4.38 3.54 19.12
N ILE A 89 -3.22 3.26 18.52
CA ILE A 89 -1.93 3.73 19.03
C ILE A 89 -1.86 5.27 18.95
N ILE A 90 -2.29 5.85 17.83
CA ILE A 90 -2.30 7.30 17.62
C ILE A 90 -3.24 7.97 18.62
N GLU A 91 -4.47 7.47 18.77
CA GLU A 91 -5.44 7.98 19.75
C GLU A 91 -4.89 7.90 21.18
N ARG A 92 -4.22 6.80 21.53
CA ARG A 92 -3.62 6.63 22.85
C ARG A 92 -2.42 7.54 23.09
N ALA A 93 -1.61 7.81 22.06
CA ALA A 93 -0.46 8.71 22.15
C ALA A 93 -0.89 10.20 22.15
N ALA A 94 -1.97 10.54 21.45
CA ALA A 94 -2.53 11.89 21.42
C ALA A 94 -3.33 12.23 22.69
N GLY A 95 -3.76 11.22 23.46
CA GLY A 95 -4.54 11.36 24.68
C GLY A 95 -3.74 11.36 25.99
N ASP A 96 -2.41 11.51 25.96
CA ASP A 96 -1.59 11.71 27.17
C ASP A 96 -1.25 13.20 27.35
N PRO A 97 -2.12 14.01 28.00
CA PRO A 97 -1.73 15.30 28.49
C PRO A 97 -0.93 15.10 29.78
N ARG A 98 0.37 15.36 29.72
CA ARG A 98 1.17 15.75 30.88
C ARG A 98 1.67 17.17 30.69
#